data_AF-A0A2X3ETB4-F1
#
_entry.id   AF-A0A2X3ETB4-F1
#
_cell.length_a   1.000
_cell.length_b   1.000
_cell.length_c   1.000
_cell.angle_alpha   90.00
_cell.angle_beta   90.00
_cell.angle_gamma   90.00
#
_symmetry.space_group_name_H-M   'P 1'
#
loop_
_entity.id
_entity.type
_entity.pdbx_description
1 polymer ?
#
loop_
_entity_poly.entity_id
_entity_poly.type
_entity_poly.pdbx_seq_one_letter_code
_entity_poly.pdbx_strand_id
1 'polypeptide(L)'
;MVEAVIAGVQEGCRDFQVDARLIGILSRTFGEAACQEELAALLAHREGITALDLAGDELGFPGTLFRNHFNQARDAGWHITVHAGEAAGPESIWQAIRELGAERIGHGVKAVEDPALDGLPGRAPHRD
;
A
#
# COMPACT_ATOMS: atom_id res chain seq x y z
N MET A 1 -18.85 -0.32 4.73
CA MET A 1 -18.02 0.91 4.80
C MET A 1 -17.32 1.18 3.48
N VAL A 2 -16.55 0.23 2.93
CA VAL A 2 -15.82 0.39 1.64
C VAL A 2 -16.72 0.84 0.49
N GLU A 3 -17.87 0.19 0.30
CA GLU A 3 -18.87 0.57 -0.72
C GLU A 3 -19.29 2.05 -0.65
N ALA A 4 -19.53 2.58 0.55
CA ALA A 4 -19.94 3.97 0.73
C ALA A 4 -18.84 4.96 0.31
N VAL A 5 -17.56 4.61 0.55
CA VAL A 5 -16.42 5.42 0.10
C VAL A 5 -16.31 5.41 -1.43
N ILE A 6 -16.48 4.24 -2.05
CA ILE A 6 -16.48 4.10 -3.51
C ILE A 6 -17.59 4.96 -4.13
N ALA A 7 -18.82 4.85 -3.62
CA ALA A 7 -19.96 5.62 -4.10
C ALA A 7 -19.73 7.13 -3.94
N GLY A 8 -19.24 7.57 -2.77
CA GLY A 8 -18.97 8.98 -2.51
C GLY A 8 -17.89 9.57 -3.42
N VAL A 9 -16.81 8.82 -3.68
CA VAL A 9 -15.77 9.26 -4.62
C VAL A 9 -16.29 9.31 -6.06
N GLN A 10 -17.09 8.33 -6.49
CA GLN A 10 -17.70 8.35 -7.82
C GLN A 10 -18.63 9.54 -8.03
N GLU A 11 -19.44 9.88 -7.02
CA GLU A 11 -20.28 11.08 -7.03
C GLU A 11 -19.44 12.36 -7.10
N GLY A 12 -18.41 12.48 -6.25
CA GLY A 12 -17.50 13.63 -6.29
C GLY A 12 -16.81 13.80 -7.65
N CYS A 13 -16.30 12.70 -8.25
CA CYS A 13 -15.70 12.74 -9.58
C CYS A 13 -16.68 13.25 -10.64
N ARG A 14 -17.95 12.81 -10.58
CA ARG A 14 -19.00 13.26 -11.51
C ARG A 14 -19.32 14.75 -11.32
N ASP A 15 -19.45 15.21 -10.09
CA ASP A 15 -19.93 16.56 -9.81
C ASP A 15 -18.83 17.61 -10.01
N PHE A 16 -17.58 17.25 -9.74
CA PHE A 16 -16.43 18.17 -9.78
C PHE A 16 -15.48 17.94 -10.97
N GLN A 17 -15.73 16.92 -11.80
CA GLN A 17 -14.93 16.62 -13.00
C GLN A 17 -13.45 16.40 -12.69
N VAL A 18 -13.17 15.66 -11.61
CA VAL A 18 -11.81 15.26 -11.21
C VAL A 18 -11.64 13.75 -11.39
N ASP A 19 -10.44 13.34 -11.79
CA ASP A 19 -10.07 11.92 -11.82
C ASP A 19 -9.50 11.49 -10.47
N ALA A 20 -10.14 10.50 -9.85
CA ALA A 20 -9.66 9.88 -8.62
C ALA A 20 -9.58 8.35 -8.74
N ARG A 21 -8.72 7.76 -7.93
CA ARG A 21 -8.57 6.31 -7.71
C ARG A 21 -8.45 6.07 -6.21
N LEU A 22 -8.82 4.86 -5.77
CA LEU A 22 -8.82 4.50 -4.35
C LEU A 22 -7.69 3.54 -4.03
N ILE A 23 -7.04 3.79 -2.89
CA ILE A 23 -6.04 2.92 -2.30
C ILE A 23 -6.59 2.44 -0.96
N GLY A 24 -6.71 1.13 -0.79
CA GLY A 24 -7.09 0.53 0.49
C GLY A 24 -5.89 0.51 1.44
N ILE A 25 -6.08 0.85 2.70
CA ILE A 25 -5.03 0.83 3.71
C ILE A 25 -5.26 -0.35 4.65
N LEU A 26 -4.19 -1.10 4.93
CA LEU A 26 -4.10 -1.97 6.09
C LEU A 26 -3.45 -1.21 7.25
N SER A 27 -4.16 -1.13 8.37
CA SER A 27 -3.76 -0.37 9.55
C SER A 27 -2.89 -1.24 10.46
N ARG A 28 -1.57 -1.29 10.16
CA ARG A 28 -0.63 -2.22 10.81
C ARG A 28 -0.63 -2.14 12.33
N THR A 29 -0.93 -0.97 12.89
CA THR A 29 -1.05 -0.70 14.32
C THR A 29 -1.99 -1.64 15.06
N PHE A 30 -3.01 -2.18 14.38
CA PHE A 30 -4.01 -3.08 14.98
C PHE A 30 -3.70 -4.56 14.78
N GLY A 31 -2.55 -4.88 14.19
CA GLY A 31 -2.06 -6.25 14.02
C GLY A 31 -2.66 -7.00 12.83
N GLU A 32 -2.07 -8.17 12.55
CA GLU A 32 -2.33 -8.97 11.35
C GLU A 32 -3.79 -9.41 11.21
N ALA A 33 -4.47 -9.73 12.33
CA ALA A 33 -5.86 -10.18 12.33
C ALA A 33 -6.82 -9.07 11.88
N ALA A 34 -6.68 -7.86 12.44
CA ALA A 34 -7.46 -6.71 12.03
C ALA A 34 -7.16 -6.34 10.56
N CYS A 35 -5.89 -6.36 10.16
CA CYS A 35 -5.50 -6.16 8.76
C CYS A 35 -6.08 -7.22 7.81
N GLN A 36 -6.29 -8.45 8.25
CA GLN A 36 -6.94 -9.47 7.42
C GLN A 36 -8.44 -9.20 7.25
N GLU A 37 -9.11 -8.66 8.28
CA GLU A 37 -10.51 -8.21 8.17
C GLU A 37 -10.64 -7.00 7.23
N GLU A 38 -9.73 -6.02 7.34
CA GLU A 38 -9.64 -4.86 6.44
C GLU A 38 -9.42 -5.32 4.99
N LEU A 39 -8.46 -6.23 4.77
CA LEU A 39 -8.17 -6.78 3.45
C LEU A 39 -9.39 -7.51 2.87
N ALA A 40 -10.08 -8.32 3.66
CA ALA A 40 -11.28 -9.03 3.20
C ALA A 40 -12.39 -8.05 2.78
N ALA A 41 -12.59 -6.97 3.54
CA ALA A 41 -13.56 -5.94 3.20
C ALA A 41 -13.19 -5.21 1.89
N LEU A 42 -11.89 -4.95 1.66
CA LEU A 42 -11.41 -4.35 0.41
C LEU A 42 -11.58 -5.30 -0.80
N LEU A 43 -11.23 -6.59 -0.63
CA LEU A 43 -11.32 -7.60 -1.69
C LEU A 43 -12.76 -7.85 -2.14
N ALA A 44 -13.74 -7.73 -1.23
CA ALA A 44 -15.16 -7.80 -1.56
C ALA A 44 -15.60 -6.71 -2.57
N HIS A 45 -14.82 -5.63 -2.71
CA HIS A 45 -15.04 -4.54 -3.65
C HIS A 45 -13.84 -4.30 -4.56
N ARG A 46 -13.13 -5.37 -4.94
CA ARG A 46 -11.83 -5.29 -5.63
C ARG A 46 -11.76 -4.35 -6.83
N GLU A 47 -12.84 -4.28 -7.60
CA GLU A 47 -12.90 -3.50 -8.85
C GLU A 47 -12.98 -1.99 -8.60
N GLY A 48 -13.36 -1.58 -7.38
CA GLY A 48 -13.36 -0.19 -6.94
C GLY A 48 -12.05 0.28 -6.31
N ILE A 49 -11.08 -0.62 -6.13
CA ILE A 49 -9.79 -0.35 -5.47
C ILE A 49 -8.66 -0.55 -6.48
N THR A 50 -7.70 0.38 -6.52
CA THR A 50 -6.60 0.37 -7.48
C THR A 50 -5.30 -0.17 -6.87
N ALA A 51 -5.07 0.09 -5.59
CA ALA A 51 -3.86 -0.34 -4.90
C ALA A 51 -4.12 -0.68 -3.44
N LEU A 52 -3.18 -1.41 -2.83
CA LEU A 52 -3.12 -1.63 -1.38
C LEU A 52 -1.92 -0.87 -0.78
N ASP A 53 -2.11 -0.34 0.43
CA ASP A 53 -1.09 0.28 1.26
C ASP A 53 -1.01 -0.36 2.66
N LEU A 54 0.15 -0.26 3.30
CA LEU A 54 0.35 -0.58 4.72
C LEU A 54 0.78 0.70 5.42
N ALA A 55 0.01 1.14 6.42
CA ALA A 55 0.28 2.37 7.16
C ALA A 55 0.05 2.19 8.65
N GLY A 56 0.56 3.10 9.46
CA GLY A 56 0.47 3.07 10.93
C GLY A 56 1.83 2.86 11.60
N ASP A 57 1.85 2.25 12.78
CA ASP A 57 3.05 2.08 13.60
C ASP A 57 4.09 1.15 12.93
N GLU A 58 5.06 1.77 12.26
CA GLU A 58 6.06 1.07 11.47
C GLU A 58 6.99 0.21 12.33
N LEU A 59 7.44 0.74 13.47
CA LEU A 59 8.39 0.07 14.36
C LEU A 59 7.73 -1.07 15.14
N GLY A 60 6.49 -0.86 15.61
CA GLY A 60 5.76 -1.86 16.39
C GLY A 60 5.33 -3.07 15.55
N PHE A 61 5.09 -2.89 14.25
CA PHE A 61 4.51 -3.92 13.39
C PHE A 61 5.27 -4.03 12.07
N PRO A 62 6.50 -4.58 12.02
CA PRO A 62 7.32 -4.58 10.80
C PRO A 62 6.61 -5.21 9.59
N GLY A 63 6.92 -4.72 8.38
CA GLY A 63 6.23 -5.13 7.15
C GLY A 63 6.34 -6.64 6.84
N THR A 64 7.33 -7.31 7.42
CA THR A 64 7.53 -8.77 7.32
C THR A 64 6.35 -9.60 7.80
N LEU A 65 5.54 -9.07 8.72
CA LEU A 65 4.33 -9.69 9.26
C LEU A 65 3.20 -9.77 8.22
N PHE A 66 3.17 -8.85 7.26
CA PHE A 66 2.05 -8.67 6.33
C PHE A 66 2.28 -9.32 4.95
N ARG A 67 3.31 -10.16 4.80
CA ARG A 67 3.65 -10.80 3.52
C ARG A 67 2.47 -11.51 2.88
N ASN A 68 1.69 -12.25 3.67
CA ASN A 68 0.54 -12.98 3.15
C ASN A 68 -0.59 -12.05 2.67
N HIS A 69 -0.79 -10.91 3.34
CA HIS A 69 -1.77 -9.90 2.94
C HIS A 69 -1.40 -9.30 1.58
N PHE A 70 -0.13 -8.96 1.40
CA PHE A 70 0.37 -8.39 0.15
C PHE A 70 0.46 -9.41 -1.00
N ASN A 71 0.64 -10.71 -0.71
CA ASN A 71 0.47 -11.76 -1.71
C ASN A 71 -0.96 -11.78 -2.26
N GLN A 72 -1.96 -11.81 -1.37
CA GLN A 72 -3.39 -11.77 -1.75
C GLN A 72 -3.74 -10.52 -2.56
N ALA A 73 -3.17 -9.36 -2.20
CA ALA A 73 -3.39 -8.10 -2.93
C ALA A 73 -2.85 -8.16 -4.36
N ARG A 74 -1.63 -8.70 -4.56
CA ARG A 74 -1.05 -8.85 -5.90
C ARG A 74 -1.76 -9.92 -6.73
N ASP A 75 -2.20 -11.00 -6.09
CA ASP A 75 -3.02 -12.04 -6.75
C ASP A 75 -4.39 -11.49 -7.19
N ALA A 76 -4.90 -10.47 -6.50
CA ALA A 76 -6.10 -9.72 -6.91
C ALA A 76 -5.84 -8.69 -8.03
N GLY A 77 -4.59 -8.53 -8.47
CA GLY A 77 -4.19 -7.60 -9.53
C GLY A 77 -4.04 -6.14 -9.07
N TRP A 78 -3.97 -5.88 -7.76
CA TRP A 78 -3.75 -4.53 -7.27
C TRP A 78 -2.28 -4.11 -7.32
N HIS A 79 -2.07 -2.82 -7.55
CA HIS A 79 -0.77 -2.19 -7.33
C HIS A 79 -0.41 -2.15 -5.84
N ILE A 80 0.88 -2.05 -5.53
CA ILE A 80 1.35 -1.98 -4.15
C ILE A 80 2.10 -0.68 -3.86
N THR A 81 1.68 0.00 -2.80
CA THR A 81 2.47 1.03 -2.12
C THR A 81 2.64 0.64 -0.66
N VAL A 82 3.67 1.12 0.03
CA VAL A 82 3.92 0.79 1.44
C VAL A 82 4.53 1.99 2.15
N HIS A 83 4.00 2.38 3.32
CA HIS A 83 4.72 3.29 4.22
C HIS A 83 5.93 2.56 4.82
N ALA A 84 7.13 2.99 4.43
CA ALA A 84 8.39 2.40 4.86
C ALA A 84 9.51 3.43 4.90
N GLY A 85 10.42 3.26 5.86
CA GLY A 85 11.56 4.16 6.05
C GLY A 85 11.14 5.54 6.55
N GLU A 86 10.07 5.62 7.34
CA GLU A 86 9.62 6.84 8.02
C GLU A 86 10.16 6.86 9.46
N ALA A 87 9.79 5.84 10.25
CA ALA A 87 10.24 5.63 11.61
C ALA A 87 11.31 4.53 11.72
N ALA A 88 11.27 3.52 10.84
CA ALA A 88 12.32 2.50 10.71
C ALA A 88 13.39 2.91 9.68
N GLY A 89 14.46 2.12 9.56
CA GLY A 89 15.59 2.40 8.67
C GLY A 89 15.38 1.96 7.21
N PRO A 90 16.42 2.10 6.36
CA PRO A 90 16.39 1.69 4.95
C PRO A 90 16.06 0.20 4.74
N GLU A 91 16.30 -0.65 5.73
CA GLU A 91 15.93 -2.07 5.72
C GLU A 91 14.41 -2.27 5.57
N SER A 92 13.59 -1.38 6.13
CA SER A 92 12.13 -1.42 5.98
C SER A 92 11.73 -1.14 4.52
N ILE A 93 12.41 -0.18 3.88
CA ILE A 93 12.20 0.16 2.47
C ILE A 93 12.56 -1.04 1.57
N TRP A 94 13.72 -1.66 1.80
CA TRP A 94 14.13 -2.84 1.05
C TRP A 94 13.14 -4.01 1.22
N GLN A 95 12.65 -4.21 2.44
CA GLN A 95 11.66 -5.24 2.74
C GLN A 95 10.35 -4.98 1.99
N ALA A 96 9.86 -3.75 1.99
CA ALA A 96 8.68 -3.35 1.23
C ALA A 96 8.83 -3.63 -0.27
N ILE A 97 9.97 -3.25 -0.86
CA ILE A 97 10.26 -3.48 -2.29
C ILE A 97 10.34 -4.98 -2.60
N ARG A 98 11.13 -5.74 -1.84
CA ARG A 98 11.50 -7.12 -2.19
C ARG A 98 10.44 -8.16 -1.82
N GLU A 99 9.73 -7.94 -0.72
CA GLU A 99 8.85 -8.96 -0.15
C GLU A 99 7.36 -8.59 -0.26
N LEU A 100 7.03 -7.30 -0.11
CA LEU A 100 5.66 -6.83 -0.29
C LEU A 100 5.38 -6.45 -1.74
N GLY A 101 6.42 -6.33 -2.57
CA GLY A 101 6.31 -6.02 -3.99
C GLY A 101 5.95 -4.56 -4.26
N ALA A 102 6.35 -3.65 -3.36
CA ALA A 102 6.06 -2.23 -3.47
C ALA A 102 6.59 -1.62 -4.78
N GLU A 103 5.69 -0.98 -5.52
CA GLU A 103 6.02 -0.17 -6.70
C GLU A 103 6.29 1.28 -6.31
N ARG A 104 5.72 1.72 -5.19
CA ARG A 104 5.90 3.04 -4.58
C ARG A 104 6.12 2.90 -3.08
N ILE A 105 6.89 3.81 -2.51
CA ILE A 105 7.15 3.89 -1.06
C ILE A 105 6.56 5.18 -0.53
N GLY A 106 5.70 5.07 0.49
CA GLY A 106 5.26 6.20 1.30
C GLY A 106 6.40 6.66 2.21
N HIS A 107 6.63 7.97 2.25
CA HIS A 107 7.78 8.61 2.91
C HIS A 107 9.13 8.26 2.29
N GLY A 108 9.70 7.09 2.61
CA GLY A 108 11.02 6.68 2.15
C GLY A 108 12.16 7.61 2.57
N VAL A 109 11.98 8.44 3.61
CA VAL A 109 12.94 9.49 3.98
C VAL A 109 14.28 8.93 4.42
N LYS A 110 14.32 7.68 4.87
CA LYS A 110 15.53 6.94 5.25
C LYS A 110 16.26 6.26 4.09
N ALA A 111 15.77 6.38 2.85
CA ALA A 111 16.48 5.88 1.68
C ALA A 111 17.86 6.51 1.51
N VAL A 112 18.01 7.79 1.89
CA VAL A 112 19.27 8.54 1.79
C VAL A 112 20.39 7.98 2.68
N GLU A 113 20.07 7.12 3.65
CA GLU A 113 21.05 6.45 4.52
C GLU A 113 21.67 5.22 3.84
N ASP A 114 21.10 4.74 2.73
CA ASP A 114 21.62 3.65 1.90
C ASP A 114 21.83 4.12 0.45
N PRO A 115 23.09 4.34 0.01
CA PRO A 115 23.40 4.77 -1.36
C PRO A 115 22.84 3.85 -2.46
N ALA A 116 22.58 2.56 -2.15
CA ALA A 116 22.00 1.64 -3.11
C ALA A 116 20.49 1.86 -3.32
N LEU A 117 19.79 2.44 -2.34
CA LEU A 117 18.39 2.88 -2.48
C LEU A 117 18.30 4.23 -3.16
N ASP A 118 19.16 5.18 -2.79
CA ASP A 118 19.17 6.53 -3.38
C ASP A 118 19.44 6.49 -4.90
N GLY A 119 20.28 5.55 -5.34
CA GLY A 119 20.57 5.32 -6.76
C GLY A 119 19.58 4.39 -7.49
N LEU A 120 18.53 3.88 -6.83
CA LEU A 120 17.65 2.88 -7.43
C LEU A 120 16.75 3.52 -8.50
N PRO A 121 16.84 3.11 -9.78
CA PRO A 121 15.94 3.64 -10.80
C PRO A 121 14.51 3.21 -10.51
N GLY A 122 13.55 4.15 -10.63
CA GLY A 122 12.13 3.85 -10.49
C GLY A 122 11.71 2.72 -11.43
N ARG A 123 10.88 1.80 -10.93
CA ARG A 123 10.33 0.73 -11.76
C ARG A 123 9.45 1.36 -12.83
N ALA A 124 9.66 1.01 -14.10
CA ALA A 124 8.80 1.47 -15.19
C ALA A 124 7.35 1.02 -14.90
N PRO A 125 6.34 1.86 -15.18
CA PRO A 125 4.95 1.46 -14.97
C PRO A 125 4.64 0.19 -15.77
N HIS A 126 4.01 -0.79 -15.13
CA HIS A 126 3.43 -1.93 -15.85
C HIS A 126 2.41 -1.37 -16.85
N ARG A 127 2.72 -1.53 -18.14
CA ARG A 127 1.80 -1.21 -19.23
C ARG A 127 0.96 -2.45 -19.47
N ASP A 128 -0.23 -2.48 -18.88
CA ASP A 128 -1.32 -3.33 -19.35
C ASP A 128 -2.38 -2.45 -20.03
#